data_AF-A0A381W0Y9-F1
#
_entry.id   AF-A0A381W0Y9-F1
#
_cell.length_a   1.000
_cell.length_b   1.000
_cell.length_c   1.000
_cell.angle_alpha   90.00
_cell.angle_beta   90.00
_cell.angle_gamma   90.00
#
_symmetry.space_group_name_H-M   'P 1'
#
loop_
_entity.id
_entity.type
_entity.pdbx_description
1 polymer ?
#
loop_
_entity_poly.entity_id
_entity_poly.type
_entity_poly.pdbx_seq_one_letter_code
_entity_poly.pdbx_strand_id
1 'polypeptide(L)' 'MSDALSYLENKDGEFAIPCQIKIAEDCTQQGEFFEDKEDAREWVEDECWIFSGEGYFCVQCNEQVLRNIANLATKKMI' A
#
# COMPACT_ATOMS: atom_id res chain seq x y z
N MET A 1 20.63 2.05 -6.45
CA MET A 1 20.50 0.70 -5.85
C MET A 1 19.01 0.42 -5.85
N SER A 2 18.57 -0.69 -6.42
CA SER A 2 17.14 -1.00 -6.54
C SER A 2 16.64 -1.47 -5.19
N ASP A 3 15.97 -0.60 -4.43
CA ASP A 3 15.24 -1.01 -3.24
C ASP A 3 14.13 -1.97 -3.71
N ALA A 4 14.31 -3.25 -3.40
CA ALA A 4 13.46 -4.31 -3.90
C ALA A 4 12.08 -4.19 -3.25
N LEU A 5 11.10 -3.74 -4.04
CA LEU A 5 9.69 -3.80 -3.68
C LEU A 5 9.36 -5.17 -3.08
N SER A 6 8.60 -5.17 -1.98
CA SER A 6 8.14 -6.39 -1.34
C SER A 6 6.99 -6.99 -2.15
N TYR A 7 7.05 -8.30 -2.43
CA TYR A 7 5.99 -9.06 -3.09
C TYR A 7 5.57 -10.24 -2.21
N LEU A 8 4.29 -10.56 -2.25
CA LEU A 8 3.73 -11.82 -1.77
C LEU A 8 3.72 -12.80 -2.94
N GLU A 9 4.02 -14.07 -2.68
CA GLU A 9 3.92 -15.15 -3.66
C GLU A 9 2.92 -16.19 -3.15
N ASN A 10 1.97 -16.60 -3.99
CA ASN A 10 1.00 -17.64 -3.64
C ASN A 10 1.50 -19.05 -4.05
N LYS A 11 0.69 -20.07 -3.77
CA LYS A 11 1.01 -21.47 -4.10
C LYS A 11 1.09 -21.76 -5.61
N ASP A 12 0.50 -20.88 -6.43
CA ASP A 12 0.41 -21.01 -7.88
C ASP A 12 1.58 -20.25 -8.56
N GLY A 13 2.46 -19.62 -7.78
CA GLY A 13 3.63 -18.89 -8.24
C GLY A 13 3.34 -17.45 -8.68
N GLU A 14 2.13 -16.95 -8.39
CA GLU A 14 1.71 -15.60 -8.73
C GLU A 14 2.13 -14.60 -7.65
N PHE A 15 2.31 -13.33 -8.05
CA PHE A 15 2.79 -12.25 -7.22
C PHE A 15 1.70 -11.21 -6.93
N ALA A 16 1.66 -10.71 -5.70
CA ALA A 16 0.84 -9.56 -5.31
C ALA A 16 1.66 -8.57 -4.48
N ILE A 17 1.30 -7.29 -4.50
CA ILE A 17 1.95 -6.29 -3.65
C ILE A 17 1.19 -6.16 -2.32
N PRO A 18 1.84 -6.33 -1.16
CA PRO A 18 1.21 -6.11 0.13
C PRO A 18 1.02 -4.62 0.41
N CYS A 19 -0.08 -4.26 1.07
CA CYS A 19 -0.19 -2.93 1.67
C CYS A 19 0.78 -2.85 2.84
N GLN A 20 1.73 -1.91 2.79
CA GLN A 20 2.85 -1.86 3.72
C GLN A 20 2.43 -1.48 5.16
N ILE A 21 1.49 -0.54 5.31
CA ILE A 21 1.25 0.11 6.61
C ILE A 21 0.03 -0.43 7.38
N LYS A 22 -1.00 -0.91 6.68
CA LYS A 22 -2.18 -1.61 7.27
C LYS A 22 -2.80 -0.91 8.48
N ILE A 23 -2.93 0.41 8.43
CA ILE A 23 -3.42 1.22 9.57
C ILE A 23 -4.92 1.50 9.53
N ALA A 24 -5.54 1.40 8.36
CA ALA A 24 -6.98 1.57 8.20
C ALA A 24 -7.69 0.26 8.57
N GLU A 25 -8.87 0.38 9.20
CA GLU A 25 -9.69 -0.77 9.59
C GLU A 25 -10.16 -1.56 8.35
N ASP A 26 -10.44 -0.86 7.26
CA ASP A 26 -10.87 -1.35 5.95
C ASP A 26 -9.71 -1.47 4.95
N CYS A 27 -8.48 -1.63 5.43
CA CYS A 27 -7.31 -1.84 4.56
C CYS A 27 -7.47 -3.09 3.68
N THR A 28 -7.22 -2.94 2.36
CA THR A 28 -7.25 -4.02 1.35
C THR A 28 -6.26 -5.15 1.62
N GLN A 29 -5.30 -4.96 2.54
CA GLN A 29 -4.22 -5.89 2.94
C GLN A 29 -3.17 -6.17 1.87
N GLN A 30 -3.59 -6.45 0.63
CA GLN A 30 -2.75 -6.75 -0.52
C GLN A 30 -3.51 -6.45 -1.83
N GLY A 31 -2.78 -6.31 -2.93
CA GLY A 31 -3.36 -6.26 -4.27
C GLY A 31 -3.74 -7.63 -4.80
N GLU A 32 -4.13 -7.65 -6.07
CA GLU A 32 -4.42 -8.87 -6.81
C GLU A 32 -3.14 -9.65 -7.15
N PHE A 33 -3.31 -10.96 -7.37
CA PHE A 33 -2.23 -11.85 -7.77
C PHE A 33 -2.12 -11.91 -9.30
N PHE A 34 -0.89 -11.82 -9.81
CA PHE A 34 -0.56 -11.86 -11.23
C PHE A 34 0.61 -12.80 -11.50
N GLU A 35 0.73 -13.30 -12.73
CA GLU A 35 1.81 -14.24 -13.10
C GLU A 35 3.20 -13.62 -12.97
N ASP A 36 3.32 -12.30 -13.10
CA ASP A 36 4.57 -11.58 -12.91
C ASP A 36 4.46 -10.35 -12.00
N LYS A 37 5.63 -9.82 -11.64
CA LYS A 37 5.77 -8.70 -10.71
C LYS A 37 5.48 -7.35 -11.35
N GLU A 38 5.60 -7.24 -12.67
CA GLU A 38 5.35 -6.00 -13.40
C GLU A 38 3.84 -5.75 -13.46
N ASP A 39 3.06 -6.76 -13.80
CA ASP A 39 1.59 -6.70 -13.80
C ASP A 39 1.03 -6.42 -12.39
N ALA A 40 1.56 -7.09 -11.36
CA ALA A 40 1.18 -6.82 -9.97
C ALA A 40 1.48 -5.40 -9.52
N ARG A 41 2.49 -4.77 -10.12
CA ARG A 41 2.84 -3.37 -9.88
C ARG A 41 1.95 -2.41 -10.66
N GLU A 42 1.72 -2.67 -11.93
CA GLU A 42 0.81 -1.86 -12.75
C GLU A 42 -0.58 -1.80 -12.11
N TRP A 43 -1.08 -2.94 -11.61
CA TRP A 43 -2.37 -2.98 -10.92
C TRP A 43 -2.45 -2.05 -9.70
N VAL A 44 -1.45 -2.03 -8.81
CA VAL A 44 -1.49 -1.13 -7.65
C VAL A 44 -1.35 0.34 -8.06
N GLU A 45 -0.65 0.62 -9.15
CA GLU A 45 -0.54 1.97 -9.72
C GLU A 45 -1.89 2.43 -10.32
N ASP A 46 -2.60 1.54 -11.03
CA ASP A 46 -3.94 1.77 -11.57
C ASP A 46 -5.00 1.94 -10.47
N GLU A 47 -4.90 1.15 -9.40
CA GLU A 47 -5.74 1.28 -8.20
C GLU A 47 -5.35 2.46 -7.30
N CYS A 48 -4.46 3.33 -7.79
CA CYS A 48 -4.05 4.57 -7.14
C CYS A 48 -3.43 4.36 -5.75
N TRP A 49 -2.75 3.23 -5.52
CA TRP A 49 -1.98 3.04 -4.29
C TRP A 49 -0.79 4.00 -4.25
N ILE A 50 -0.44 4.42 -3.04
CA ILE A 50 0.61 5.42 -2.84
C ILE A 50 1.95 4.71 -2.62
N PHE A 51 2.96 5.10 -3.41
CA PHE A 51 4.34 4.64 -3.21
C PHE A 51 5.06 5.54 -2.20
N SER A 52 5.53 4.94 -1.10
CA SER A 52 6.24 5.63 0.00
C SER A 52 7.74 5.85 -0.26
N GLY A 53 8.29 5.23 -1.31
CA GLY A 53 9.73 5.03 -1.46
C GLY A 53 10.22 3.67 -0.95
N GLU A 54 9.49 3.05 -0.01
CA GLU A 54 9.81 1.74 0.59
C GLU A 54 8.80 0.64 0.20
N GLY A 55 7.64 1.04 -0.30
CA GLY A 55 6.55 0.13 -0.68
C GLY A 55 5.27 0.88 -1.03
N TYR A 56 4.24 0.12 -1.40
CA TYR A 56 2.92 0.68 -1.67
C TYR A 56 1.99 0.54 -0.47
N PHE A 57 1.06 1.48 -0.34
CA PHE A 57 -0.07 1.37 0.57
C PHE A 57 -1.36 1.84 -0.08
N CYS A 58 -2.47 1.18 0.27
CA CYS A 58 -3.76 1.43 -0.34
C CYS A 58 -4.33 2.81 0.04
N VAL A 59 -5.30 3.28 -0.75
CA VAL A 59 -5.96 4.58 -0.58
C VAL A 59 -6.60 4.72 0.81
N GLN A 60 -7.20 3.66 1.35
CA GLN A 60 -7.82 3.66 2.68
C GLN A 60 -6.78 3.95 3.77
N CYS A 61 -5.60 3.32 3.66
CA CYS A 61 -4.51 3.59 4.57
C CYS A 61 -3.96 5.02 4.40
N ASN A 62 -3.91 5.55 3.18
CA ASN A 62 -3.55 6.95 2.94
C ASN A 62 -4.53 7.93 3.61
N GLU A 63 -5.84 7.70 3.44
CA GLU A 63 -6.86 8.52 4.10
C GLU A 63 -6.73 8.51 5.62
N GLN A 64 -6.44 7.34 6.21
CA GLN A 64 -6.21 7.23 7.64
C GLN A 64 -4.93 7.97 8.08
N VAL A 65 -3.86 7.98 7.28
CA VAL A 65 -2.66 8.80 7.53
C VAL A 65 -3.05 10.28 7.58
N LEU A 66 -3.75 10.77 6.56
CA LEU A 66 -4.17 12.17 6.48
C LEU A 66 -5.07 12.57 7.65
N ARG A 67 -6.00 11.70 8.04
CA ARG A 67 -6.87 11.89 9.21
C ARG A 67 -6.07 11.99 10.50
N ASN A 68 -5.08 11.12 10.68
CA ASN A 68 -4.19 11.14 11.84
C ASN A 68 -3.38 12.44 11.89
N ILE A 69 -2.84 12.90 10.76
CA ILE A 69 -2.10 14.17 10.66
C ILE A 69 -3.00 15.36 11.03
N ALA A 70 -4.22 15.42 10.49
CA ALA A 70 -5.18 16.49 10.80
C ALA A 70 -5.53 16.54 12.30
N ASN A 71 -5.74 15.36 12.92
CA ASN A 71 -5.99 15.26 14.36
C ASN A 71 -4.80 15.74 15.19
N LEU A 72 -3.56 15.43 14.77
CA LEU A 72 -2.35 15.91 15.44
C LEU A 72 -2.18 17.43 15.32
N ALA A 73 -2.46 18.00 14.14
CA ALA A 73 -2.42 19.44 13.93
C ALA A 73 -3.43 20.16 14.82
N THR A 74 -4.64 19.62 14.96
CA THR A 74 -5.69 20.18 15.82
C THR A 74 -5.31 20.14 17.29
N LYS A 75 -4.73 19.02 17.76
CA LYS A 75 -4.23 18.88 19.15
C LYS A 75 -3.14 19.88 19.52
N LYS A 76 -2.36 20.38 18.56
CA LYS A 76 -1.32 21.41 18.81
C LYS A 76 -1.86 22.83 18.92
N MET A 77 -3.12 23.06 18.51
CA MET A 77 -3.77 24.38 18.54
C MET A 77 -4.63 24.61 19.80
N ILE A 78 -4.67 23.63 20.72
CA ILE A 78 -5.37 23.68 22.01
C ILE A 78 -4.31 23.67 23.11
#